data_AF-A0A967F592-F1
#
_entry.id   AF-A0A967F592-F1
#
_cell.length_a   1.000
_cell.length_b   1.000
_cell.length_c   1.000
_cell.angle_alpha   90.00
_cell.angle_beta   90.00
_cell.angle_gamma   90.00
#
_symmetry.space_group_name_H-M   'P 1'
#
loop_
_entity.id
_entity.type
_entity.pdbx_description
1 polymer ?
#
loop_
_entity_poly.entity_id
_entity_poly.type
_entity_poly.pdbx_seq_one_letter_code
_entity_poly.pdbx_strand_id
1 'polypeptide(L)' 'MMSFFEELKRRNVFRVGIAYGVLAWLILQVTDVVVPILELPDWVARLVLFLLLVG' A
#
# COMPACT_ATOMS: atom_id res chain seq x y z
N MET A 1 -29.75 16.26 5.24
CA MET A 1 -29.04 15.03 5.63
C MET A 1 -27.73 15.03 4.84
N MET A 2 -26.62 15.47 5.44
CA MET A 2 -25.34 15.49 4.73
C MET A 2 -24.91 14.05 4.46
N SER A 3 -24.56 13.75 3.21
CA SER A 3 -24.15 12.41 2.80
C SER A 3 -22.82 12.05 3.47
N PHE A 4 -22.69 10.82 3.98
CA PHE A 4 -21.47 10.26 4.56
C PHE A 4 -20.21 10.49 3.68
N PHE A 5 -20.39 10.53 2.36
CA PHE A 5 -19.34 10.84 1.39
C PHE A 5 -18.81 12.27 1.45
N GLU A 6 -19.65 13.26 1.76
CA GLU A 6 -19.21 14.65 1.93
C GLU A 6 -18.36 14.82 3.19
N GLU A 7 -18.68 14.05 4.23
CA GLU A 7 -17.96 14.12 5.50
C GLU A 7 -16.57 13.47 5.42
N LEU A 8 -16.46 12.36 4.67
CA LEU A 8 -15.17 11.74 4.31
C LEU A 8 -14.30 12.67 3.44
N LYS A 9 -14.92 13.38 2.50
CA LYS A 9 -14.23 14.37 1.66
C LYS A 9 -13.72 15.57 2.49
N ARG A 10 -14.53 16.08 3.42
CA ARG A 10 -14.16 17.19 4.32
C ARG A 10 -13.00 16.83 5.25
N ARG A 11 -12.86 15.55 5.62
CA ARG A 11 -11.78 15.03 6.47
C ARG A 11 -10.51 14.61 5.70
N ASN A 12 -10.41 14.90 4.41
CA ASN A 12 -9.27 14.51 3.56
C ASN A 12 -8.99 12.99 3.52
N VAL A 13 -9.98 12.14 3.80
CA VAL A 13 -9.77 10.68 3.88
C VAL A 13 -9.31 10.11 2.53
N PHE A 14 -9.81 10.64 1.42
CA PHE A 14 -9.35 10.27 0.08
C PHE A 14 -7.87 10.58 -0.14
N ARG A 15 -7.38 11.72 0.37
CA ARG A 15 -5.97 12.11 0.26
C ARG A 15 -5.08 11.16 1.05
N VAL A 16 -5.52 10.76 2.25
CA VAL A 16 -4.83 9.79 3.09
C VAL A 16 -4.83 8.41 2.43
N GLY A 17 -5.97 7.96 1.89
CA GLY A 17 -6.07 6.68 1.17
C GLY A 17 -5.15 6.60 -0.04
N ILE A 18 -5.05 7.68 -0.83
CA ILE A 18 -4.09 7.76 -1.94
C ILE A 18 -2.65 7.70 -1.42
N ALA A 19 -2.32 8.42 -0.35
CA ALA A 19 -0.98 8.39 0.23
C ALA A 19 -0.58 6.98 0.71
N TYR A 20 -1.50 6.26 1.35
CA TYR A 20 -1.30 4.85 1.73
C TYR A 20 -1.10 3.96 0.49
N GLY A 21 -1.92 4.13 -0.56
CA GLY A 21 -1.75 3.39 -1.81
C GLY A 21 -0.39 3.63 -2.48
N VAL A 22 0.05 4.89 -2.53
CA VAL A 22 1.37 5.26 -3.06
C VAL A 22 2.48 4.65 -2.21
N LEU A 23 2.35 4.66 -0.88
CA LEU A 23 3.35 4.07 0.01
C LEU A 23 3.44 2.55 -0.19
N ALA A 24 2.30 1.85 -0.25
CA ALA A 24 2.26 0.42 -0.51
C ALA A 24 2.89 0.07 -1.87
N TRP A 25 2.59 0.86 -2.90
CA TRP A 25 3.20 0.72 -4.22
C TRP A 25 4.72 0.91 -4.20
N LEU A 26 5.22 1.92 -3.47
CA LEU A 26 6.67 2.13 -3.32
C LEU A 26 7.34 0.95 -2.61
N ILE A 27 6.71 0.37 -1.58
CA ILE A 27 7.23 -0.81 -0.88
C ILE A 27 7.32 -2.01 -1.83
N LEU A 28 6.31 -2.22 -2.68
CA LEU A 28 6.36 -3.27 -3.71
C LEU A 28 7.51 -3.04 -4.68
N GLN A 29 7.70 -1.81 -5.16
CA GLN A 29 8.78 -1.48 -6.09
C GLN A 29 10.17 -1.72 -5.48
N VAL A 30 10.36 -1.37 -4.21
CA VAL A 30 11.61 -1.68 -3.49
C VAL A 30 11.79 -3.18 -3.34
N THR A 31 10.72 -3.91 -3.02
CA THR A 31 10.76 -5.37 -2.85
C THR A 31 11.16 -6.08 -4.13
N ASP A 32 10.60 -5.67 -5.28
CA ASP A 32 10.92 -6.24 -6.60
C ASP A 32 12.39 -6.04 -6.98
N VAL A 33 13.05 -5.01 -6.44
CA VAL A 33 14.48 -4.76 -6.65
C VAL A 33 15.34 -5.51 -5.62
N VAL A 34 14.96 -5.49 -4.35
CA VAL A 34 15.77 -6.03 -3.24
C VAL A 34 15.75 -7.56 -3.20
N VAL A 35 14.59 -8.18 -3.42
CA VAL A 35 14.45 -9.66 -3.40
C VAL A 35 15.43 -10.34 -4.35
N PRO A 36 15.51 -9.98 -5.65
CA PRO A 36 16.47 -10.60 -6.56
C PRO A 36 17.92 -10.21 -6.27
N ILE A 37 18.19 -8.97 -5.84
CA ILE A 37 19.56 -8.52 -5.48
C ILE A 37 20.14 -9.35 -4.34
N LEU A 38 19.32 -9.73 -3.37
CA LEU A 38 19.71 -10.52 -2.21
C LEU A 38 19.55 -12.03 -2.43
N GLU A 39 19.22 -12.47 -3.65
CA GLU A 39 18.93 -13.87 -4.00
C GLU A 39 17.90 -14.51 -3.04
N LEU A 40 16.92 -13.72 -2.60
CA LEU A 40 15.90 -14.19 -1.67
C LEU A 40 14.90 -15.11 -2.38
N PRO A 41 14.32 -16.07 -1.65
CA PRO A 41 13.27 -16.93 -2.20
C PRO A 41 12.04 -16.15 -2.66
N ASP A 42 11.39 -16.60 -3.74
CA ASP A 42 10.22 -15.95 -4.34
C ASP A 42 9.02 -15.78 -3.40
N TRP A 43 8.93 -16.58 -2.33
CA TRP A 43 7.86 -16.47 -1.34
C TRP A 43 7.94 -15.16 -0.54
N VAL A 44 9.11 -14.53 -0.46
CA VAL A 44 9.31 -13.28 0.28
C VAL A 44 8.49 -12.15 -0.34
N ALA A 45 8.50 -12.00 -1.67
CA ALA A 45 7.70 -10.99 -2.35
C ALA A 45 6.19 -11.21 -2.11
N ARG A 46 5.74 -12.47 -2.09
CA ARG A 46 4.34 -12.82 -1.78
C ARG A 46 3.97 -12.47 -0.33
N LEU A 47 4.89 -12.67 0.61
CA LEU A 47 4.67 -12.31 2.01
C LEU A 47 4.56 -10.79 2.18
N VAL A 48 5.42 -10.02 1.52
CA VAL A 48 5.33 -8.54 1.53
C VAL A 48 3.99 -8.08 0.96
N LEU A 49 3.57 -8.62 -0.18
CA LEU A 49 2.26 -8.30 -0.75
C LEU A 49 1.12 -8.64 0.22
N PHE A 50 1.17 -9.81 0.87
CA PHE A 50 0.16 -10.21 1.84
C PHE A 50 0.10 -9.23 3.03
N LEU A 51 1.24 -8.82 3.58
CA LEU A 51 1.29 -7.83 4.66
C LEU A 51 0.68 -6.49 4.25
N LEU A 52 0.96 -6.03 3.02
CA LEU A 52 0.39 -4.79 2.48
C LEU A 52 -1.13 -4.86 2.24
N LEU A 53 -1.69 -6.06 2.05
CA LEU A 53 -3.14 -6.25 1.89
C LEU A 53 -3.87 -6.36 3.23
N VAL A 54 -3.19 -6.83 4.27
CA VAL A 54 -3.75 -6.98 5.62
C VAL A 54 -3.71 -5.67 6.41
N GLY A 55 -2.68 -4.84 6.19
CA GLY A 55 -2.51 -3.53 6.83
C GLY A 55 -3.32 -2.42 6.16
#